data_AF-A0A8X7CFK6-F1
#
_entry.id   AF-A0A8X7CFK6-F1
#
_cell.length_a   1.000
_cell.length_b   1.000
_cell.length_c   1.000
_cell.angle_alpha   90.00
_cell.angle_beta   90.00
_cell.angle_gamma   90.00
#
_symmetry.space_group_name_H-M   'P 1'
#
loop_
_entity.id
_entity.type
_entity.pdbx_description
1 polymer ?
#
loop_
_entity_poly.entity_id
_entity_poly.type
_entity_poly.pdbx_seq_one_letter_code
_entity_poly.pdbx_strand_id
1 'polypeptide(L)'
;MSSFNQAVPTLKQMSLVVIAVKISNDPEIKAYDSFPFKMIRFRANGVPESTNDPTSKMWERIVSKNISCLGLLPNNLKSELRSFVHLICLEIDEWQKDHKVCPFPSEVLQRCLRWNPQGKIDRLKSVNTLLNEKGQCQSTCFVLARKYGLYSYSTYIWQKMEKMVDMERVEREIYITSKFISLRDMLRRKV
;
A
#
# COMPACT_ATOMS: atom_id res chain seq x y z
N MET A 1 -29.34 -2.31 16.25
CA MET A 1 -28.81 -1.06 15.68
C MET A 1 -27.98 -0.37 16.76
N SER A 2 -26.68 -0.62 16.83
CA SER A 2 -25.80 0.08 17.79
C SER A 2 -25.33 1.38 17.15
N SER A 3 -25.58 2.49 17.85
CA SER A 3 -25.04 3.80 17.52
C SER A 3 -23.52 3.74 17.63
N PHE A 4 -22.83 3.82 16.49
CA PHE A 4 -21.40 4.11 16.43
C PHE A 4 -21.17 5.55 16.91
N ASN A 5 -21.13 5.75 18.23
CA ASN A 5 -20.44 6.90 18.80
C ASN A 5 -18.94 6.69 18.59
N GLN A 6 -18.47 6.90 17.36
CA GLN A 6 -17.03 7.13 17.14
C GLN A 6 -16.72 8.46 17.79
N ALA A 7 -16.19 8.41 19.02
CA ALA A 7 -15.68 9.59 19.70
C ALA A 7 -14.74 10.33 18.74
N VAL A 8 -15.00 11.63 18.57
CA VAL A 8 -14.17 12.48 17.72
C VAL A 8 -12.73 12.42 18.24
N PRO A 9 -11.76 12.05 17.40
CA PRO A 9 -10.37 11.90 17.81
C PRO A 9 -9.83 13.24 18.31
N THR A 10 -9.12 13.20 19.44
CA THR A 10 -8.56 14.44 20.03
C THR A 10 -7.41 14.97 19.17
N LEU A 11 -7.15 16.28 19.23
CA LEU A 11 -5.98 16.90 18.58
C LEU A 11 -4.66 16.24 19.02
N LYS A 12 -4.58 15.81 20.28
CA LYS A 12 -3.46 15.04 20.81
C LYS A 12 -3.28 13.74 20.04
N GLN A 13 -4.34 12.94 19.89
CA GLN A 13 -4.30 11.67 19.16
C GLN A 13 -3.92 11.87 17.69
N MET A 14 -4.53 12.86 17.03
CA MET A 14 -4.22 13.18 15.63
C MET A 14 -2.74 13.55 15.46
N SER A 15 -2.20 14.36 16.37
CA SER A 15 -0.79 14.78 16.35
C SER A 15 0.15 13.59 16.56
N LEU A 16 -0.16 12.71 17.51
CA LEU A 16 0.62 11.49 17.77
C LEU A 16 0.65 10.59 16.55
N VAL A 17 -0.49 10.39 15.87
CA VAL A 17 -0.58 9.58 14.65
C VAL A 17 0.28 10.19 13.54
N VAL A 18 0.19 11.50 13.29
CA VAL A 18 0.98 12.17 12.25
C VAL A 18 2.48 12.01 12.50
N ILE A 19 2.92 12.21 13.74
CA ILE A 19 4.33 12.07 14.11
C ILE A 19 4.76 10.60 14.00
N ALA A 20 3.94 9.66 14.48
CA ALA A 20 4.22 8.24 14.42
C ALA A 20 4.37 7.77 12.97
N VAL A 21 3.46 8.16 12.08
CA VAL A 21 3.55 7.87 10.63
C VAL A 21 4.85 8.42 10.03
N LYS A 22 5.27 9.63 10.44
CA LYS A 22 6.53 10.21 9.97
C LYS A 22 7.74 9.39 10.43
N ILE A 23 7.77 9.00 11.70
CA ILE A 23 8.83 8.16 12.28
C ILE A 23 8.85 6.79 11.61
N SER A 24 7.71 6.11 11.46
CA SER A 24 7.62 4.80 10.79
C SER A 24 8.06 4.84 9.32
N ASN A 25 8.12 6.03 8.72
CA ASN A 25 8.65 6.22 7.37
C ASN A 25 10.17 6.47 7.31
N ASP A 26 10.86 6.51 8.45
CA ASP A 26 12.31 6.64 8.53
C ASP A 26 12.99 5.43 7.84
N PRO A 27 14.03 5.65 7.00
CA PRO A 27 14.71 4.56 6.31
C PRO A 27 15.31 3.50 7.23
N GLU A 28 15.83 3.89 8.41
CA GLU A 28 16.39 2.94 9.38
C GLU A 28 15.28 2.03 9.93
N ILE A 29 14.08 2.57 10.17
CA ILE A 29 12.91 1.80 10.64
C ILE A 29 12.37 0.90 9.52
N LYS A 30 12.25 1.42 8.29
CA LYS A 30 11.80 0.62 7.13
C LYS A 30 12.74 -0.54 6.82
N ALA A 31 14.05 -0.29 6.83
CA ALA A 31 15.05 -1.33 6.64
C ALA A 31 14.88 -2.42 7.69
N TYR A 32 14.58 -2.03 8.93
CA TYR A 32 14.34 -2.94 10.02
C TYR A 32 13.08 -3.80 9.85
N ASP A 33 11.97 -3.16 9.49
CA ASP A 33 10.68 -3.84 9.27
C ASP A 33 10.70 -4.74 8.02
N SER A 34 11.61 -4.48 7.06
CA SER A 34 11.77 -5.28 5.83
C SER A 34 12.58 -6.58 6.00
N PHE A 35 13.31 -6.75 7.11
CA PHE A 35 14.03 -7.98 7.38
C PHE A 35 13.08 -9.06 7.94
N PRO A 36 13.34 -10.37 7.70
CA PRO A 36 12.52 -11.47 8.19
C PRO A 36 12.75 -11.72 9.70
N PHE A 37 12.94 -10.67 10.49
CA PHE A 37 12.77 -10.74 11.92
C PHE A 37 11.29 -10.97 12.18
N LYS A 38 10.89 -12.24 12.13
CA LYS A 38 9.59 -12.71 12.57
C LYS A 38 9.33 -12.14 13.95
N MET A 39 8.52 -11.09 13.97
CA MET A 39 7.80 -10.57 15.12
C MET A 39 8.66 -10.51 16.37
N ILE A 40 9.22 -9.33 16.65
CA ILE A 40 9.11 -8.85 18.02
C ILE A 40 7.62 -9.00 18.33
N ARG A 41 7.25 -10.00 19.13
CA ARG A 41 5.86 -10.16 19.53
C ARG A 41 5.60 -8.99 20.45
N PHE A 42 4.55 -8.23 20.21
CA PHE A 42 4.15 -7.16 21.11
C PHE A 42 2.83 -7.55 21.74
N ARG A 43 2.68 -7.21 23.02
CA ARG A 43 1.40 -7.26 23.70
C ARG A 43 0.42 -6.30 23.00
N ALA A 44 -0.88 -6.51 23.18
CA ALA A 44 -1.94 -5.67 22.60
C ALA A 44 -1.83 -4.16 22.92
N ASN A 45 -1.02 -3.78 23.91
CA ASN A 45 -0.71 -2.40 24.28
C ASN A 45 0.56 -1.83 23.60
N GLY A 46 1.15 -2.55 22.66
CA GLY A 46 2.34 -2.12 21.91
C GLY A 46 3.66 -2.21 22.68
N VAL A 47 3.74 -3.04 23.73
CA VAL A 47 4.98 -3.34 24.47
C VAL A 47 5.59 -4.65 23.97
N PRO A 48 6.91 -4.72 23.68
CA PRO A 48 7.55 -5.98 23.30
C PRO A 48 7.32 -7.08 24.35
N GLU A 49 6.94 -8.28 23.93
CA GLU A 49 6.81 -9.49 24.76
C GLU A 49 8.17 -9.96 25.26
N SER A 50 9.24 -9.69 24.51
CA SER A 50 10.63 -9.94 24.91
C SER A 50 11.47 -8.67 24.73
N THR A 51 11.85 -8.07 25.86
CA THR A 51 12.77 -6.92 25.92
C THR A 51 14.25 -7.33 25.81
N ASN A 52 14.54 -8.63 25.82
CA ASN A 52 15.91 -9.15 25.81
C ASN A 52 16.40 -9.60 24.43
N ASP A 53 15.51 -9.67 23.44
CA ASP A 53 15.90 -9.95 22.06
C ASP A 53 16.76 -8.79 21.51
N PRO A 54 17.97 -9.05 20.97
CA PRO A 54 18.79 -8.05 20.31
C PRO A 54 18.03 -7.25 19.26
N THR A 55 17.04 -7.89 18.64
CA THR A 55 16.17 -7.31 17.63
C THR A 55 15.29 -6.19 18.23
N SER A 56 14.53 -6.53 19.28
CA SER A 56 13.74 -5.57 20.06
C SER A 56 14.56 -4.39 20.54
N LYS A 57 15.76 -4.64 21.06
CA LYS A 57 16.66 -3.59 21.56
C LYS A 57 17.13 -2.65 20.46
N MET A 58 17.40 -3.16 19.26
CA MET A 58 17.81 -2.34 18.13
C MET A 58 16.66 -1.48 17.63
N TRP A 59 15.47 -2.05 17.47
CA TRP A 59 14.27 -1.30 17.11
C TRP A 59 13.96 -0.19 18.13
N GLU A 60 13.99 -0.51 19.43
CA GLU A 60 13.77 0.46 20.49
C GLU A 60 14.81 1.59 20.48
N ARG A 61 16.06 1.30 20.14
CA ARG A 61 17.12 2.31 19.96
C ARG A 61 16.81 3.24 18.80
N ILE A 62 16.45 2.72 17.63
CA ILE A 62 16.14 3.52 16.44
C ILE A 62 14.93 4.43 16.70
N VAL A 63 13.86 3.87 17.28
CA VAL A 63 12.65 4.64 17.62
C VAL A 63 12.93 5.68 18.70
N SER A 64 13.68 5.31 19.75
CA SER A 64 14.02 6.26 20.81
C SER A 64 14.88 7.40 20.30
N LYS A 65 15.86 7.12 19.43
CA LYS A 65 16.68 8.13 18.74
C LYS A 65 15.79 9.12 17.98
N ASN A 66 14.86 8.61 17.16
CA ASN A 66 13.91 9.44 16.42
C ASN A 66 13.02 10.30 17.33
N ILE A 67 12.50 9.73 18.42
CA ILE A 67 11.64 10.45 19.36
C ILE A 67 12.43 11.50 20.16
N SER A 68 13.67 11.22 20.53
CA SER A 68 14.52 12.20 21.21
C SER A 68 14.84 13.42 20.35
N CYS A 69 14.85 13.27 19.02
CA CYS A 69 15.03 14.39 18.09
C CYS A 69 13.83 15.34 18.02
N LEU A 70 12.66 14.95 18.57
CA LEU A 70 11.45 15.80 18.58
C LEU A 70 11.45 16.88 19.69
N GLY A 71 12.58 17.05 20.39
CA GLY A 71 12.73 18.06 21.44
C GLY A 71 12.18 17.62 22.80
N LEU A 72 11.86 18.62 23.64
CA LEU A 72 11.38 18.41 25.02
C LEU A 72 9.91 18.00 25.04
N LEU A 73 9.64 16.76 24.65
CA LEU A 73 8.35 16.11 24.91
C LEU A 73 8.32 15.50 26.32
N PRO A 74 7.21 15.68 27.09
CA PRO A 74 6.94 14.94 28.31
C PRO A 74 7.12 13.42 28.15
N ASN A 75 7.63 12.75 29.19
CA ASN A 75 7.95 11.32 29.14
C ASN A 75 6.71 10.43 28.86
N ASN A 76 5.54 10.82 29.35
CA ASN A 76 4.28 10.13 29.03
C ASN A 76 3.95 10.19 27.52
N LEU A 77 4.11 11.35 26.89
CA LEU A 77 3.90 11.50 25.45
C LEU A 77 4.94 10.74 24.64
N LYS A 78 6.20 10.71 25.07
CA LYS A 78 7.24 9.88 24.45
C LYS A 78 6.86 8.40 24.49
N SER A 79 6.34 7.93 25.63
CA SER A 79 5.87 6.55 25.78
C SER A 79 4.69 6.24 24.87
N GLU A 80 3.68 7.11 24.84
CA GLU A 80 2.51 6.96 23.95
C GLU A 80 2.95 6.96 22.47
N LEU A 81 3.85 7.85 22.09
CA LEU A 81 4.35 7.94 20.72
C LEU A 81 5.09 6.67 20.29
N ARG A 82 5.90 6.06 21.17
CA ARG A 82 6.53 4.76 20.90
C ARG A 82 5.50 3.69 20.58
N SER A 83 4.46 3.58 21.40
CA SER A 83 3.37 2.62 21.17
C SER A 83 2.67 2.89 19.84
N PHE A 84 2.43 4.16 19.48
CA PHE A 84 1.83 4.51 18.20
C PHE A 84 2.72 4.15 17.01
N VAL A 85 4.03 4.44 17.04
CA VAL A 85 4.97 4.06 15.96
C VAL A 85 4.88 2.56 15.68
N HIS A 86 4.82 1.75 16.74
CA HIS A 86 4.67 0.32 16.61
C HIS A 86 3.35 -0.09 15.94
N LEU A 87 2.22 0.46 16.40
CA LEU A 87 0.90 0.18 15.82
C LEU A 87 0.83 0.55 14.33
N ILE A 88 1.46 1.65 13.95
CA ILE A 88 1.57 2.08 12.55
C ILE A 88 2.36 1.06 11.72
N CYS A 89 3.51 0.60 12.22
CA CYS A 89 4.31 -0.42 11.53
C CYS A 89 3.53 -1.73 11.34
N LEU A 90 2.79 -2.19 12.36
CA LEU A 90 1.94 -3.37 12.25
C LEU A 90 0.86 -3.22 11.17
N GLU A 91 0.18 -2.06 11.15
CA GLU A 91 -0.87 -1.78 10.18
C GLU A 91 -0.31 -1.76 8.74
N ILE A 92 0.92 -1.27 8.54
CA ILE A 92 1.63 -1.32 7.25
C ILE A 92 1.95 -2.76 6.84
N ASP A 93 2.45 -3.60 7.76
CA ASP A 93 2.76 -5.00 7.48
C ASP A 93 1.49 -5.81 7.15
N GLU A 94 0.40 -5.60 7.89
CA GLU A 94 -0.91 -6.18 7.56
C GLU A 94 -1.39 -5.74 6.17
N TRP A 95 -1.25 -4.46 5.84
CA TRP A 95 -1.55 -3.95 4.51
C TRP A 95 -0.71 -4.62 3.42
N GLN A 96 0.59 -4.79 3.61
CA GLN A 96 1.45 -5.49 2.66
C GLN A 96 1.06 -6.96 2.50
N LYS A 97 0.75 -7.65 3.61
CA LYS A 97 0.27 -9.04 3.63
C LYS A 97 -1.01 -9.20 2.83
N ASP A 98 -1.97 -8.30 3.01
CA ASP A 98 -3.22 -8.30 2.25
C ASP A 98 -3.01 -8.18 0.74
N HIS A 99 -1.90 -7.57 0.32
CA HIS A 99 -1.61 -7.29 -1.08
C HIS A 99 -0.54 -8.20 -1.68
N LYS A 100 -0.04 -9.22 -0.98
CA LYS A 100 0.94 -10.18 -1.51
C LYS A 100 0.52 -10.85 -2.82
N VAL A 101 -0.78 -11.00 -3.05
CA VAL A 101 -1.36 -11.62 -4.25
C VAL A 101 -1.37 -10.67 -5.46
N CYS A 102 -1.24 -9.36 -5.22
CA CYS A 102 -1.18 -8.33 -6.26
C CYS A 102 0.25 -7.80 -6.34
N PRO A 103 0.96 -7.92 -7.48
CA PRO A 103 2.38 -7.61 -7.58
C PRO A 103 2.65 -6.09 -7.64
N PHE A 104 2.28 -5.36 -6.59
CA PHE A 104 2.66 -3.96 -6.41
C PHE A 104 4.01 -3.89 -5.69
N PRO A 105 4.96 -3.06 -6.16
CA PRO A 105 6.16 -2.76 -5.39
C PRO A 105 5.80 -2.22 -4.01
N SER A 106 6.58 -2.59 -2.99
CA SER A 106 6.36 -2.19 -1.60
C SER A 106 6.31 -0.65 -1.45
N GLU A 107 7.17 0.05 -2.20
CA GLU A 107 7.25 1.51 -2.22
C GLU A 107 5.96 2.13 -2.73
N VAL A 108 5.34 1.52 -3.75
CA VAL A 108 4.05 1.96 -4.30
C VAL A 108 2.95 1.76 -3.25
N LEU A 109 2.88 0.58 -2.64
CA LEU A 109 1.91 0.28 -1.58
C LEU A 109 2.00 1.28 -0.42
N GLN A 110 3.21 1.65 0.01
CA GLN A 110 3.42 2.60 1.10
C GLN A 110 3.04 4.04 0.73
N ARG A 111 3.38 4.50 -0.46
CA ARG A 111 3.07 5.88 -0.91
C ARG A 111 1.57 6.12 -1.08
N CYS A 112 0.81 5.07 -1.39
CA CYS A 112 -0.63 5.14 -1.55
C CYS A 112 -1.39 5.11 -0.22
N LEU A 113 -0.72 4.87 0.91
CA LEU A 113 -1.37 4.82 2.22
C LEU A 113 -2.04 6.15 2.58
N ARG A 114 -3.26 6.02 3.09
CA ARG A 114 -4.04 7.10 3.69
C ARG A 114 -4.40 6.67 5.09
N TRP A 115 -4.23 7.58 6.04
CA TRP A 115 -4.42 7.30 7.46
C TRP A 115 -5.71 7.96 7.94
N ASN A 116 -6.47 7.25 8.77
CA ASN A 116 -7.50 7.87 9.55
C ASN A 116 -6.89 8.55 10.79
N PRO A 117 -7.62 9.48 11.43
CA PRO A 117 -7.16 10.12 12.67
C PRO A 117 -6.84 9.17 13.84
N GLN A 118 -7.33 7.92 13.79
CA GLN A 118 -7.10 6.91 14.81
C GLN A 118 -5.81 6.11 14.59
N GLY A 119 -5.06 6.39 13.52
CA GLY A 119 -3.82 5.68 13.21
C GLY A 119 -4.03 4.33 12.53
N LYS A 120 -5.19 4.10 11.91
CA LYS A 120 -5.42 2.95 11.02
C LYS A 120 -5.37 3.39 9.57
N ILE A 121 -5.01 2.48 8.68
CA ILE A 121 -5.06 2.74 7.24
C ILE A 121 -6.54 2.87 6.84
N ASP A 122 -6.89 3.99 6.22
CA ASP A 122 -8.13 4.15 5.48
C ASP A 122 -8.01 3.30 4.21
N ARG A 123 -8.42 2.03 4.33
CA ARG A 123 -8.23 1.01 3.29
C ARG A 123 -8.87 1.46 1.97
N LEU A 124 -10.10 2.00 2.00
CA LEU A 124 -10.78 2.44 0.78
C LEU A 124 -10.08 3.62 0.11
N LYS A 125 -9.69 4.66 0.87
CA LYS A 125 -8.95 5.78 0.27
C LYS A 125 -7.56 5.37 -0.23
N SER A 126 -6.90 4.45 0.47
CA SER A 126 -5.60 3.93 0.07
C SER A 126 -5.69 3.13 -1.22
N VAL A 127 -6.69 2.25 -1.35
CA VAL A 127 -6.97 1.52 -2.58
C VAL A 127 -7.34 2.46 -3.71
N ASN A 128 -8.20 3.43 -3.49
CA ASN A 128 -8.53 4.43 -4.52
C ASN A 128 -7.30 5.19 -4.98
N THR A 129 -6.39 5.54 -4.08
CA THR A 129 -5.10 6.16 -4.46
C THR A 129 -4.26 5.20 -5.29
N LEU A 130 -4.13 3.94 -4.87
CA LEU A 130 -3.35 2.90 -5.54
C LEU A 130 -3.88 2.59 -6.94
N LEU A 131 -5.20 2.54 -7.12
CA LEU A 131 -5.86 2.29 -8.40
C LEU A 131 -5.68 3.44 -9.40
N ASN A 132 -5.44 4.66 -8.92
CA ASN A 132 -5.20 5.84 -9.75
C ASN A 132 -3.70 6.08 -10.03
N GLU A 133 -2.82 5.25 -9.49
CA GLU A 133 -1.39 5.35 -9.76
C GLU A 133 -1.09 5.00 -11.23
N LYS A 134 -0.23 5.79 -11.89
CA LYS A 134 0.10 5.55 -13.30
C LYS A 134 0.94 4.29 -13.46
N GLY A 135 0.79 3.62 -14.61
CA GLY A 135 1.61 2.46 -14.98
C GLY A 135 1.20 1.14 -14.32
N GLN A 136 0.07 1.09 -13.63
CA GLN A 136 -0.42 -0.14 -13.03
C GLN A 136 -1.08 -1.07 -14.06
N CYS A 137 -0.81 -2.37 -13.93
CA CYS A 137 -1.41 -3.38 -14.78
C CYS A 137 -2.93 -3.42 -14.56
N GLN A 138 -3.70 -3.31 -15.64
CA GLN A 138 -5.15 -3.25 -15.55
C GLN A 138 -5.74 -4.50 -14.87
N SER A 139 -5.17 -5.69 -15.11
CA SER A 139 -5.65 -6.95 -14.51
C SER A 139 -5.48 -6.95 -12.99
N THR A 140 -4.36 -6.46 -12.50
CA THR A 140 -4.12 -6.26 -11.07
C THR A 140 -5.08 -5.22 -10.49
N CYS A 141 -5.30 -4.10 -11.18
CA CYS A 141 -6.27 -3.09 -10.76
C CYS A 141 -7.70 -3.65 -10.68
N PHE A 142 -8.09 -4.53 -11.61
CA PHE A 142 -9.41 -5.16 -11.62
C PHE A 142 -9.61 -6.07 -10.40
N VAL A 143 -8.65 -6.97 -10.13
CA VAL A 143 -8.68 -7.87 -8.98
C VAL A 143 -8.73 -7.08 -7.67
N LEU A 144 -7.92 -6.02 -7.58
CA LEU A 144 -7.89 -5.16 -6.41
C LEU A 144 -9.23 -4.42 -6.21
N ALA A 145 -9.79 -3.82 -7.25
CA ALA A 145 -11.07 -3.15 -7.19
C ALA A 145 -12.20 -4.10 -6.74
N ARG A 146 -12.20 -5.34 -7.23
CA ARG A 146 -13.15 -6.39 -6.81
C ARG A 146 -12.97 -6.78 -5.35
N LYS A 147 -11.72 -6.98 -4.88
CA LYS A 147 -11.42 -7.31 -3.48
C LYS A 147 -11.97 -6.27 -2.50
N TYR A 148 -12.00 -5.00 -2.89
CA TYR A 148 -12.47 -3.90 -2.06
C TYR A 148 -13.90 -3.42 -2.37
N GLY A 149 -14.66 -4.17 -3.18
CA GLY A 149 -16.07 -3.85 -3.47
C GLY A 149 -16.27 -2.59 -4.32
N LEU A 150 -15.24 -2.14 -5.06
CA LEU A 150 -15.29 -0.97 -5.94
C LEU A 150 -15.88 -1.35 -7.31
N TYR A 151 -17.16 -1.74 -7.32
CA TYR A 151 -17.81 -2.35 -8.48
C TYR A 151 -17.79 -1.46 -9.72
N SER A 152 -18.14 -0.18 -9.58
CA SER A 152 -18.12 0.78 -10.70
C SER A 152 -16.74 0.88 -11.35
N TYR A 153 -15.68 0.91 -10.54
CA TYR A 153 -14.31 0.94 -11.04
C TYR A 153 -13.91 -0.38 -11.70
N SER A 154 -14.28 -1.52 -11.11
CA SER A 154 -14.02 -2.83 -11.70
C SER A 154 -14.73 -3.02 -13.05
N THR A 155 -15.97 -2.57 -13.18
CA THR A 155 -16.73 -2.59 -14.45
C THR A 155 -16.09 -1.70 -15.50
N TYR A 156 -15.65 -0.50 -15.10
CA TYR A 156 -14.92 0.40 -15.99
C TYR A 156 -13.62 -0.22 -16.53
N ILE A 157 -12.82 -0.86 -15.66
CA ILE A 157 -11.60 -1.56 -16.09
C ILE A 157 -11.95 -2.71 -17.03
N TRP A 158 -12.95 -3.52 -16.70
CA TRP A 158 -13.39 -4.64 -17.53
C TRP A 158 -13.73 -4.19 -18.96
N GLN A 159 -14.55 -3.15 -19.09
CA GLN A 159 -14.92 -2.58 -20.39
C GLN A 159 -13.72 -2.05 -21.17
N LYS A 160 -12.70 -1.54 -20.49
CA LYS A 160 -11.45 -1.10 -21.13
C LYS A 160 -10.63 -2.29 -21.65
N MET A 161 -10.52 -3.35 -20.86
CA MET A 161 -9.80 -4.56 -21.28
C MET A 161 -10.45 -5.22 -22.48
N GLU A 162 -11.78 -5.34 -22.48
CA GLU A 162 -12.55 -5.93 -23.59
C GLU A 162 -12.27 -5.18 -24.90
N LYS A 163 -12.29 -3.85 -24.85
CA LYS A 163 -11.94 -2.99 -26.00
C LYS A 163 -10.48 -3.16 -26.45
N MET A 164 -9.54 -3.43 -25.54
CA MET A 164 -8.13 -3.66 -25.91
C MET A 164 -7.96 -5.00 -26.62
N VAL A 165 -8.64 -6.05 -26.16
CA VAL A 165 -8.64 -7.37 -26.84
C VAL A 165 -9.23 -7.25 -28.25
N ASP A 166 -10.32 -6.49 -28.39
CA ASP A 166 -10.93 -6.24 -29.70
C ASP A 166 -10.01 -5.44 -30.62
N MET A 167 -9.31 -4.41 -30.12
CA MET A 167 -8.35 -3.66 -30.92
C MET A 167 -7.14 -4.51 -31.35
N GLU A 168 -6.55 -5.33 -30.47
CA GLU A 168 -5.45 -6.22 -30.85
C GLU A 168 -5.87 -7.22 -31.94
N ARG A 169 -7.12 -7.70 -31.88
CA ARG A 169 -7.68 -8.56 -32.92
C ARG A 169 -7.83 -7.82 -34.25
N VAL A 170 -8.39 -6.61 -34.22
CA VAL A 170 -8.55 -5.77 -35.42
C VAL A 170 -7.19 -5.41 -36.02
N GLU A 171 -6.20 -5.06 -35.21
CA GLU A 171 -4.84 -4.76 -35.67
C GLU A 171 -4.17 -5.99 -36.30
N ARG A 172 -4.36 -7.19 -35.73
CA ARG A 172 -3.89 -8.45 -36.36
C ARG A 172 -4.57 -8.71 -37.69
N GLU A 173 -5.89 -8.54 -37.77
CA GLU A 173 -6.65 -8.76 -39.01
C GLU A 173 -6.22 -7.75 -40.09
N ILE A 174 -6.01 -6.47 -39.74
CA ILE A 174 -5.46 -5.45 -40.64
C ILE A 174 -4.05 -5.84 -41.10
N TYR A 175 -3.17 -6.26 -40.18
CA TYR A 175 -1.81 -6.66 -40.52
C TYR A 175 -1.77 -7.84 -41.49
N ILE A 176 -2.54 -8.90 -41.21
CA ILE A 176 -2.67 -10.08 -42.09
C ILE A 176 -3.19 -9.65 -43.47
N THR A 177 -4.24 -8.84 -43.50
CA THR A 177 -4.86 -8.36 -44.74
C THR A 177 -3.87 -7.53 -45.57
N SER A 178 -3.11 -6.64 -44.93
CA SER A 178 -2.09 -5.81 -45.60
C SER A 178 -0.94 -6.66 -46.18
N LYS A 179 -0.49 -7.70 -45.47
CA LYS A 179 0.50 -8.67 -45.94
C LYS A 179 -0.01 -9.47 -47.14
N PHE A 180 -1.27 -9.89 -47.12
CA PHE A 180 -1.91 -10.61 -48.23
C PHE A 180 -2.04 -9.75 -49.49
N ILE A 181 -2.41 -8.48 -49.35
CA ILE A 181 -2.48 -7.53 -50.49
C ILE A 181 -1.09 -7.32 -51.10
N SER A 182 -0.07 -7.11 -50.26
CA SER A 182 1.33 -6.97 -50.70
C SER A 182 1.84 -8.19 -51.47
N LEU A 183 1.53 -9.40 -51.00
CA LEU A 183 1.87 -10.66 -51.68
C LEU A 183 1.14 -10.82 -53.01
N ARG A 184 -0.14 -10.47 -53.07
CA ARG A 184 -0.94 -10.50 -54.30
C ARG A 184 -0.39 -9.54 -55.36
N ASP A 185 -0.01 -8.33 -54.94
CA ASP A 185 0.56 -7.33 -55.84
C ASP A 185 1.95 -7.70 -56.32
N MET A 186 2.76 -8.38 -55.49
CA MET A 186 4.04 -8.97 -55.92
C MET A 186 3.85 -10.08 -56.96
N LEU A 187 2.86 -10.95 -56.80
CA LEU A 187 2.57 -12.03 -57.74
C LEU A 187 2.05 -11.51 -59.09
N ARG A 188 1.24 -10.44 -59.08
CA ARG A 188 0.74 -9.80 -60.31
C ARG A 188 1.80 -9.09 -61.15
N ARG A 189 2.95 -8.73 -60.56
CA ARG A 189 4.07 -8.09 -61.28
C ARG A 189 5.04 -9.10 -61.91
N LYS A 190 4.84 -10.39 -61.70
CA LYS A 190 5.69 -11.48 -62.22
C LYS A 190 5.04 -12.29 -63.35
N VAL A 191 3.85 -11.90 -63.79
CA VAL A 191 3.14 -12.40 -64.99
C VAL A 191 3.17 -11.30 -66.02
#